data_AF-T2INB8-F1
#
_entry.id   AF-T2INB8-F1
#
_cell.length_a   1.000
_cell.length_b   1.000
_cell.length_c   1.000
_cell.angle_alpha   90.00
_cell.angle_beta   90.00
_cell.angle_gamma   90.00
#
_symmetry.space_group_name_H-M   'P 1'
#
loop_
_entity.id
_entity.type
_entity.pdbx_description
1 polymer ?
#
loop_
_entity_poly.entity_id
_entity_poly.type
_entity_poly.pdbx_seq_one_letter_code
_entity_poly.pdbx_strand_id
1 'polypeptide(L)'
;MFKTFNNNQEQIEWLVKEIENNLKNDELRYDDIMVIHTNPKDTKIAVGKARELLFERKINSNLAGVTTTPDVFFEENAIVFTGIYRAKGNEAAMIYVINGQECFKGSELDKKEIFYLRQ
;
A
#
# COMPACT_ATOMS: atom_id res chain seq x y z
N MET A 1 4.33 13.52 -1.04
CA MET A 1 4.78 13.92 0.32
C MET A 1 5.39 12.70 1.02
N PHE A 2 6.15 12.91 2.10
CA PHE A 2 6.88 11.86 2.82
C PHE A 2 6.52 11.87 4.31
N LYS A 3 6.40 10.70 4.93
CA LYS A 3 6.12 10.55 6.35
C LYS A 3 6.93 9.41 6.98
N THR A 4 7.50 9.69 8.15
CA THR A 4 8.27 8.74 8.97
C THR A 4 7.47 8.24 10.17
N PHE A 5 7.78 7.03 10.60
CA PHE A 5 7.17 6.35 11.75
C PHE A 5 8.27 5.68 12.58
N ASN A 6 8.01 5.50 13.88
CA ASN A 6 8.99 4.87 14.77
C ASN A 6 9.01 3.34 14.62
N ASN A 7 7.91 2.75 14.15
CA ASN A 7 7.80 1.31 13.98
C ASN A 7 6.78 0.95 12.88
N ASN A 8 6.73 -0.34 12.55
CA ASN A 8 5.87 -0.86 11.49
C ASN A 8 4.38 -0.77 11.84
N GLN A 9 4.03 -0.88 13.12
CA GLN A 9 2.64 -0.80 13.56
C GLN A 9 2.08 0.61 13.32
N GLU A 10 2.80 1.65 13.73
CA GLU A 10 2.44 3.05 13.48
C GLU A 10 2.29 3.34 11.98
N GLN A 11 3.20 2.84 11.15
CA GLN A 11 3.12 2.98 9.70
C GLN A 11 1.83 2.37 9.14
N ILE A 12 1.53 1.14 9.56
CA ILE A 12 0.36 0.40 9.10
C ILE A 12 -0.93 1.07 9.57
N GLU A 13 -1.03 1.43 10.84
CA GLU A 13 -2.21 2.10 11.39
C GLU A 13 -2.51 3.41 10.67
N TRP A 14 -1.46 4.18 10.38
CA TRP A 14 -1.59 5.41 9.60
C TRP A 14 -2.05 5.12 8.18
N LEU A 15 -1.43 4.17 7.48
CA LEU A 15 -1.83 3.78 6.12
C LEU A 15 -3.30 3.39 6.05
N VAL A 16 -3.76 2.52 6.95
CA VAL A 16 -5.15 2.03 6.98
C VAL A 16 -6.11 3.18 7.24
N LYS A 17 -5.75 4.11 8.13
CA LYS A 17 -6.56 5.30 8.41
C LYS A 17 -6.66 6.22 7.19
N GLU A 18 -5.56 6.45 6.48
CA GLU A 18 -5.58 7.32 5.30
C GLU A 18 -6.36 6.69 4.14
N ILE A 19 -6.22 5.38 3.91
CA ILE A 19 -7.04 4.66 2.91
C ILE A 19 -8.53 4.81 3.23
N GLU A 20 -8.92 4.59 4.50
CA GLU A 20 -10.30 4.77 4.92
C GLU A 20 -10.78 6.21 4.73
N ASN A 21 -9.94 7.20 5.07
CA ASN A 21 -10.25 8.61 4.84
C ASN A 21 -10.44 8.91 3.35
N ASN A 22 -9.59 8.34 2.48
CA ASN A 22 -9.70 8.55 1.05
C ASN A 22 -11.02 8.03 0.48
N LEU A 23 -11.42 6.82 0.91
CA LEU A 23 -12.68 6.22 0.46
C LEU A 23 -13.91 6.97 0.99
N LYS A 24 -13.84 7.52 2.21
CA LYS A 24 -15.01 8.13 2.87
C LYS A 24 -15.16 9.63 2.63
N ASN A 25 -14.04 10.36 2.56
CA ASN A 25 -14.03 11.81 2.60
C ASN A 25 -13.42 12.44 1.34
N ASP A 26 -12.55 11.73 0.63
CA ASP A 26 -11.92 12.22 -0.62
C ASP A 26 -12.63 11.72 -1.88
N GLU A 27 -13.73 10.96 -1.73
CA GLU A 27 -14.54 10.38 -2.83
C GLU A 27 -13.73 9.48 -3.80
N LEU A 28 -12.57 8.98 -3.35
CA LEU A 28 -11.79 8.03 -4.14
C LEU A 28 -12.47 6.66 -4.15
N ARG A 29 -12.44 6.00 -5.31
CA ARG A 29 -12.86 4.61 -5.43
C ARG A 29 -11.73 3.67 -5.01
N TYR A 30 -12.06 2.38 -4.88
CA TYR A 30 -11.05 1.37 -4.50
C TYR A 30 -9.94 1.23 -5.55
N ASP A 31 -10.31 1.30 -6.82
CA ASP A 31 -9.41 1.25 -7.98
C ASP A 31 -8.59 2.54 -8.17
N ASP A 32 -8.96 3.63 -7.50
CA ASP A 32 -8.18 4.87 -7.47
C ASP A 32 -7.00 4.82 -6.49
N ILE A 33 -6.89 3.76 -5.65
CA ILE A 33 -5.89 3.66 -4.59
C ILE A 33 -4.99 2.44 -4.80
N MET A 34 -3.67 2.68 -4.83
CA MET A 34 -2.66 1.63 -4.93
C MET A 34 -1.66 1.69 -3.77
N VAL A 35 -1.32 0.53 -3.22
CA VAL A 35 -0.26 0.38 -2.21
C VAL A 35 0.90 -0.43 -2.78
N ILE A 36 2.08 0.18 -2.86
CA ILE A 36 3.30 -0.40 -3.39
C ILE A 36 4.26 -0.72 -2.25
N HIS A 37 4.64 -1.99 -2.12
CA HIS A 37 5.77 -2.40 -1.30
C HIS A 37 7.07 -2.32 -2.11
N THR A 38 8.08 -1.69 -1.53
CA THR A 38 9.38 -1.45 -2.15
C THR A 38 10.20 -2.73 -2.34
N ASN A 39 10.03 -3.73 -1.47
CA ASN A 39 10.74 -5.00 -1.53
C ASN A 39 9.86 -6.14 -2.09
N PRO A 40 10.16 -6.68 -3.28
CA PRO A 40 9.34 -7.71 -3.92
C PRO A 40 9.46 -9.09 -3.27
N LYS A 41 10.48 -9.35 -2.45
CA LYS A 41 10.78 -10.70 -1.93
C LYS A 41 9.83 -11.14 -0.82
N ASP A 42 9.31 -10.19 -0.05
CA ASP A 42 8.53 -10.40 1.16
C ASP A 42 7.21 -9.60 1.16
N THR A 43 6.80 -9.07 0.00
CA THR A 43 5.58 -8.27 -0.15
C THR A 43 4.37 -8.91 0.53
N LYS A 44 4.14 -10.21 0.32
CA LYS A 44 2.99 -10.94 0.91
C LYS A 44 2.97 -10.87 2.44
N ILE A 45 4.14 -10.97 3.08
CA ILE A 45 4.28 -10.92 4.54
C ILE A 45 4.14 -9.46 5.00
N ALA A 46 4.86 -8.54 4.35
CA ALA A 46 4.91 -7.14 4.73
C ALA A 46 3.53 -6.45 4.70
N VAL A 47 2.70 -6.77 3.70
CA VAL A 47 1.36 -6.17 3.58
C VAL A 47 0.29 -6.90 4.40
N GLY A 48 0.59 -8.08 4.94
CA GLY A 48 -0.39 -8.96 5.55
C GLY A 48 -1.20 -8.28 6.66
N LYS A 49 -0.51 -7.58 7.56
CA LYS A 49 -1.16 -6.89 8.69
C LYS A 49 -2.01 -5.69 8.24
N ALA A 50 -1.56 -4.94 7.24
CA ALA A 50 -2.37 -3.84 6.68
C ALA A 50 -3.67 -4.37 6.05
N ARG A 51 -3.59 -5.48 5.31
CA ARG A 51 -4.76 -6.13 4.70
C ARG A 51 -5.74 -6.66 5.73
N GLU A 52 -5.26 -7.26 6.82
CA GLU A 52 -6.09 -7.71 7.94
C GLU A 52 -6.87 -6.53 8.55
N LEU A 53 -6.20 -5.43 8.90
CA LEU A 53 -6.85 -4.27 9.50
C LEU A 53 -7.84 -3.57 8.54
N LEU A 54 -7.57 -3.55 7.24
CA LEU A 54 -8.53 -3.07 6.24
C LEU A 54 -9.77 -3.96 6.21
N PHE A 55 -9.59 -5.28 6.25
CA PHE A 55 -10.71 -6.22 6.28
C PHE A 55 -11.58 -6.07 7.53
N GLU A 56 -10.98 -5.84 8.71
CA GLU A 56 -11.71 -5.50 9.95
C GLU A 56 -12.57 -4.24 9.80
N ARG A 57 -12.14 -3.28 8.95
CA ARG A 57 -12.89 -2.06 8.60
C ARG A 57 -13.86 -2.25 7.43
N LYS A 58 -14.04 -3.49 6.95
CA LYS A 58 -14.87 -3.87 5.78
C LYS A 58 -14.38 -3.25 4.46
N ILE A 59 -13.07 -3.02 4.35
CA ILE A 59 -12.40 -2.54 3.14
C ILE A 59 -11.64 -3.72 2.55
N ASN A 60 -12.07 -4.21 1.38
CA ASN A 60 -11.41 -5.35 0.75
C ASN A 60 -10.07 -4.95 0.13
N SER A 61 -9.17 -5.93 0.02
CA SER A 61 -7.86 -5.72 -0.59
C SER A 61 -7.32 -6.96 -1.30
N ASN A 62 -6.68 -6.73 -2.44
CA ASN A 62 -6.06 -7.75 -3.26
C ASN A 62 -4.55 -7.61 -3.30
N LEU A 63 -3.86 -8.72 -3.53
CA LEU A 63 -2.42 -8.74 -3.77
C LEU A 63 -2.18 -9.15 -5.22
N ALA A 64 -1.72 -8.19 -6.02
CA ALA A 64 -1.52 -8.35 -7.47
C ALA A 64 -0.60 -9.55 -7.77
N GLY A 65 -1.08 -10.47 -8.62
CA GLY A 65 -0.37 -11.68 -9.03
C GLY A 65 -0.16 -12.72 -7.92
N VAL A 66 -1.00 -12.68 -6.88
CA VAL A 66 -1.15 -13.75 -5.87
C VAL A 66 -2.61 -14.11 -5.70
N THR A 67 -3.47 -13.12 -5.43
CA THR A 67 -4.92 -13.33 -5.26
C THR A 67 -5.72 -13.04 -6.52
N THR A 68 -5.16 -12.27 -7.45
CA THR A 68 -5.71 -12.03 -8.77
C THR A 68 -4.90 -12.77 -9.83
N THR A 69 -5.54 -13.17 -10.94
CA THR A 69 -4.85 -13.64 -12.13
C THR A 69 -3.87 -12.56 -12.64
N PRO A 70 -2.75 -12.93 -13.28
CA PRO A 70 -1.73 -11.96 -13.73
C PRO A 70 -2.29 -10.79 -14.56
N ASP A 71 -3.40 -11.01 -15.27
CA ASP A 71 -4.04 -10.04 -16.16
C ASP A 71 -5.07 -9.12 -15.47
N VAL A 72 -5.43 -9.38 -14.20
CA VAL A 72 -6.39 -8.57 -13.44
C VAL A 72 -5.65 -7.87 -12.31
N PHE A 73 -5.36 -6.58 -12.50
CA PHE A 73 -4.64 -5.78 -11.51
C PHE A 73 -5.60 -5.11 -10.51
N PHE A 74 -6.74 -4.61 -10.99
CA PHE A 74 -7.76 -3.94 -10.19
C PHE A 74 -9.06 -4.76 -10.20
N GLU A 75 -9.68 -4.90 -9.03
CA GLU A 75 -11.07 -5.32 -8.89
C GLU A 75 -11.84 -4.12 -8.33
N GLU A 76 -13.02 -3.81 -8.88
CA GLU A 76 -13.76 -2.55 -8.61
C GLU A 76 -14.05 -2.28 -7.12
N ASN A 77 -13.93 -3.28 -6.26
CA ASN A 77 -14.25 -3.20 -4.83
C ASN A 77 -13.08 -3.56 -3.90
N ALA A 78 -11.83 -3.53 -4.37
CA ALA A 78 -10.67 -3.90 -3.55
C ALA A 78 -9.44 -3.01 -3.79
N ILE A 79 -8.78 -2.60 -2.70
CA ILE A 79 -7.52 -1.86 -2.74
C ILE A 79 -6.42 -2.79 -3.24
N VAL A 80 -5.61 -2.32 -4.19
CA VAL A 80 -4.53 -3.13 -4.76
C VAL A 80 -3.25 -2.95 -3.98
N PHE A 81 -2.76 -4.04 -3.41
CA PHE A 81 -1.39 -4.17 -2.90
C PHE A 81 -0.52 -4.82 -3.96
N THR A 82 0.68 -4.29 -4.15
CA THR A 82 1.61 -4.76 -5.18
C THR A 82 3.06 -4.57 -4.78
N GLY A 83 3.97 -5.32 -5.40
CA GLY A 83 5.40 -5.04 -5.33
C GLY A 83 5.82 -4.06 -6.43
N ILE A 84 6.92 -3.34 -6.23
CA ILE A 84 7.39 -2.28 -7.14
C ILE A 84 7.46 -2.69 -8.63
N TYR A 85 7.91 -3.92 -8.94
CA TYR A 85 8.04 -4.36 -10.34
C TYR A 85 6.69 -4.62 -11.03
N ARG A 86 5.64 -4.92 -10.27
CA ARG A 86 4.29 -5.16 -10.80
C ARG A 86 3.47 -3.87 -10.90
N ALA A 87 3.85 -2.83 -10.16
CA ALA A 87 3.22 -1.51 -10.27
C ALA A 87 3.51 -0.80 -11.61
N LYS A 88 4.59 -1.17 -12.31
CA LYS A 88 5.00 -0.51 -13.55
C LYS A 88 3.91 -0.58 -14.62
N GLY A 89 3.52 0.57 -15.16
CA GLY A 89 2.50 0.68 -16.22
C GLY A 89 1.07 0.67 -15.71
N ASN A 90 0.87 0.58 -14.38
CA ASN A 90 -0.42 0.80 -13.74
C ASN A 90 -0.44 2.19 -13.09
N GLU A 91 -1.55 2.90 -13.27
CA GLU A 91 -1.77 4.24 -12.72
C GLU A 91 -2.91 4.18 -11.71
N ALA A 92 -2.85 5.07 -10.72
CA ALA A 92 -3.89 5.28 -9.71
C ALA A 92 -3.89 6.76 -9.31
N ALA A 93 -5.04 7.27 -8.86
CA ALA A 93 -5.14 8.66 -8.41
C ALA A 93 -4.37 8.87 -7.09
N MET A 94 -4.34 7.86 -6.23
CA MET A 94 -3.59 7.84 -4.97
C MET A 94 -2.64 6.64 -4.92
N ILE A 95 -1.36 6.92 -4.70
CA ILE A 95 -0.32 5.89 -4.57
C ILE A 95 0.34 6.02 -3.19
N TYR A 96 0.33 4.93 -2.43
CA TYR A 96 1.08 4.77 -1.18
C TYR A 96 2.26 3.83 -1.40
N VAL A 97 3.48 4.32 -1.27
CA VAL A 97 4.71 3.51 -1.27
C VAL A 97 5.13 3.28 0.17
N ILE A 98 5.03 2.03 0.63
CA ILE A 98 5.36 1.63 2.00
C ILE A 98 6.77 1.06 2.09
N ASN A 99 7.35 1.11 3.28
CA ASN A 99 8.74 0.69 3.53
C ASN A 99 9.77 1.40 2.63
N GLY A 100 9.64 2.72 2.47
CA GLY A 100 10.54 3.56 1.66
C GLY A 100 12.02 3.41 2.02
N GLN A 101 12.32 3.21 3.31
CA GLN A 101 13.68 3.04 3.82
C GLN A 101 14.41 1.84 3.21
N GLU A 102 13.69 0.81 2.74
CA GLU A 102 14.29 -0.39 2.17
C GLU A 102 14.86 -0.18 0.75
N CYS A 103 14.54 0.95 0.10
CA CYS A 103 15.13 1.33 -1.18
C CYS A 103 16.60 1.78 -1.07
N PHE A 104 17.05 2.19 0.12
CA PHE A 104 18.44 2.59 0.37
C PHE A 104 19.08 1.66 1.39
N LYS A 105 20.08 0.87 0.98
CA LYS A 105 20.95 0.12 1.91
C LYS A 105 21.95 1.06 2.60
N GLY A 106 21.47 2.15 3.19
CA GLY A 106 22.25 3.09 3.99
C GLY A 106 22.01 2.83 5.47
N SER A 107 23.05 2.95 6.29
CA SER A 107 23.09 2.66 7.72
C SER A 107 22.31 3.66 8.60
N GLU A 108 21.08 3.99 8.26
CA GLU A 108 20.19 4.75 9.15
C GLU A 108 19.09 3.84 9.71
N LEU A 109 19.11 3.75 11.04
CA LEU A 109 18.41 2.78 11.86
C LEU A 109 16.89 3.01 11.91
N ASP A 110 16.18 1.88 11.86
CA ASP A 110 14.88 1.52 12.44
C ASP A 110 13.62 2.31 12.10
N LYS A 111 13.71 3.47 11.44
CA LYS A 111 12.52 4.25 11.08
C LYS A 111 11.83 3.71 9.84
N LYS A 112 10.50 3.73 9.89
CA LYS A 112 9.62 3.26 8.82
C LYS A 112 9.12 4.45 8.01
N GLU A 113 9.10 4.34 6.70
CA GLU A 113 8.81 5.44 5.79
C GLU A 113 7.68 5.12 4.81
N ILE A 114 6.78 6.09 4.58
CA ILE A 114 5.82 6.07 3.48
C ILE A 114 6.03 7.31 2.59
N PHE A 115 6.08 7.09 1.28
CA PHE A 115 5.88 8.12 0.27
C PHE A 115 4.47 8.01 -0.29
N TYR A 116 3.77 9.12 -0.47
CA TYR A 116 2.47 9.10 -1.13
C TYR A 116 2.29 10.24 -2.12
N LEU A 117 1.60 9.94 -3.21
CA LEU A 117 1.33 10.82 -4.33
C LEU A 117 -0.16 10.84 -4.60
N ARG A 118 -0.73 12.04 -4.67
CA ARG A 118 -2.10 12.31 -5.09
C ARG A 118 -2.00 13.07 -6.42
N GLN A 119 -2.53 12.50 -7.49
CA GLN A 119 -2.59 13.13 -8.81
C GLN A 119 -3.77 14.10 -8.92
#